data_AF-A0A2I1HSY4-F1
#
_entry.id   AF-A0A2I1HSY4-F1
#
_cell.length_a   1.000
_cell.length_b   1.000
_cell.length_c   1.000
_cell.angle_alpha   90.00
_cell.angle_beta   90.00
_cell.angle_gamma   90.00
#
_symmetry.space_group_name_H-M   'P 1'
#
loop_
_entity.id
_entity.type
_entity.pdbx_description
1 polymer ?
#
loop_
_entity_poly.entity_id
_entity_poly.type
_entity_poly.pdbx_seq_one_letter_code
_entity_poly.pdbx_strand_id
1 'polypeptide(L)'
;MLTELKNKEITVCAIVTDSASAYAAARRQMRISNRSIIFLPCFAHQINLCVGEIFKESTEFKITVDRGIRLATYFNNSNHKFFIGHLRNQQYETYKKHIAISVLGETRWNSLYNMCISLLKTQQALQILAINFKPPIVETRRQQGEAPTLPRKIFEIIDSSTFWDQITFINEILDPYCKLLNLLQCDKARLFQVVHSMNYLVQFWLNYSDDTLAK
;
A
#
# COMPACT_ATOMS: atom_id res chain seq x y z
N MET A 1 -36.30 -0.17 4.66
CA MET A 1 -35.44 1.06 4.61
C MET A 1 -36.06 2.25 3.86
N LEU A 2 -36.15 2.29 2.53
CA LEU A 2 -36.64 3.51 1.82
C LEU A 2 -38.06 3.92 2.25
N THR A 3 -38.97 2.95 2.36
CA THR A 3 -40.33 3.16 2.87
C THR A 3 -40.34 3.64 4.32
N GLU A 4 -39.48 3.08 5.18
CA GLU A 4 -39.35 3.50 6.58
C GLU A 4 -38.82 4.94 6.70
N LEU A 5 -37.84 5.33 5.88
CA LEU A 5 -37.30 6.70 5.86
C LEU A 5 -38.37 7.68 5.37
N LYS A 6 -39.15 7.30 4.35
CA LYS A 6 -40.29 8.08 3.88
C LYS A 6 -41.35 8.26 4.97
N ASN A 7 -41.66 7.20 5.73
CA ASN A 7 -42.60 7.26 6.86
C ASN A 7 -42.10 8.15 8.00
N LYS A 8 -40.79 8.41 8.08
CA LYS A 8 -40.17 9.37 8.99
C LYS A 8 -40.00 10.76 8.38
N GLU A 9 -40.61 11.02 7.22
CA GLU A 9 -40.50 12.27 6.46
C GLU A 9 -39.06 12.63 6.05
N ILE A 10 -38.18 11.63 5.97
CA ILE A 10 -36.79 11.80 5.52
C ILE A 10 -36.73 11.60 4.01
N THR A 11 -36.37 12.65 3.29
CA THR A 11 -36.14 12.59 1.84
C THR A 11 -34.74 12.04 1.56
N VAL A 12 -34.66 10.92 0.83
CA VAL A 12 -33.40 10.33 0.38
C VAL A 12 -33.03 10.91 -0.99
N CYS A 13 -32.01 11.77 -1.03
CA CYS A 13 -31.55 12.37 -2.29
C CYS A 13 -30.60 11.46 -3.07
N ALA A 14 -29.76 10.69 -2.36
CA ALA A 14 -28.75 9.85 -2.98
C ALA A 14 -28.45 8.59 -2.17
N ILE A 15 -28.04 7.53 -2.88
CA ILE A 15 -27.54 6.27 -2.32
C ILE A 15 -26.18 5.98 -2.96
N VAL A 16 -25.17 5.77 -2.12
CA VAL A 16 -23.81 5.43 -2.51
C VAL A 16 -23.49 4.03 -2.01
N THR A 17 -23.07 3.12 -2.90
CA THR A 17 -22.70 1.74 -2.53
C THR A 17 -21.41 1.32 -3.23
N ASP A 18 -20.67 0.36 -2.66
CA ASP A 18 -19.46 -0.17 -3.29
C ASP A 18 -19.75 -0.88 -4.62
N SER A 19 -18.72 -1.23 -5.38
CA SER A 19 -18.90 -1.72 -6.76
C SER A 19 -18.81 -3.24 -6.92
N ALA A 20 -18.99 -4.00 -5.84
CA ALA A 20 -19.26 -5.43 -5.97
C ALA A 20 -20.44 -5.69 -6.91
N SER A 21 -20.39 -6.81 -7.62
CA SER A 21 -21.35 -7.15 -8.69
C SER A 21 -22.81 -7.06 -8.24
N ALA A 22 -23.11 -7.57 -7.04
CA ALA A 22 -24.44 -7.52 -6.45
C ALA A 22 -24.93 -6.08 -6.24
N TYR A 23 -24.09 -5.19 -5.69
CA TYR A 23 -24.47 -3.79 -5.46
C TYR A 23 -24.52 -2.97 -6.74
N ALA A 24 -23.66 -3.26 -7.71
CA ALA A 24 -23.73 -2.66 -9.03
C ALA A 24 -25.04 -3.03 -9.75
N ALA A 25 -25.44 -4.30 -9.69
CA ALA A 25 -26.73 -4.76 -10.22
C ALA A 25 -27.91 -4.11 -9.48
N ALA A 26 -27.86 -4.08 -8.14
CA ALA A 26 -28.89 -3.43 -7.33
C ALA A 26 -29.04 -1.93 -7.66
N ARG A 27 -27.93 -1.18 -7.79
CA ARG A 27 -27.99 0.24 -8.22
C ARG A 27 -28.67 0.39 -9.57
N ARG A 28 -28.36 -0.47 -10.55
CA ARG A 28 -28.97 -0.43 -11.89
C ARG A 28 -30.48 -0.67 -11.83
N GLN A 29 -30.91 -1.68 -11.08
CA GLN A 29 -32.33 -2.00 -10.91
C GLN A 29 -33.07 -0.90 -10.14
N MET A 30 -32.55 -0.46 -9.00
CA MET A 30 -33.22 0.53 -8.15
C MET A 30 -33.30 1.91 -8.80
N ARG A 31 -32.35 2.27 -9.68
CA ARG A 31 -32.42 3.50 -10.47
C ARG A 31 -33.63 3.52 -11.42
N ILE A 32 -34.11 2.36 -11.87
CA ILE A 32 -35.29 2.28 -12.74
C ILE A 32 -36.56 2.56 -11.93
N SER A 33 -36.67 1.97 -10.74
CA SER A 33 -37.85 2.08 -9.87
C SER A 33 -37.88 3.34 -8.98
N ASN A 34 -36.73 3.99 -8.75
CA ASN A 34 -36.60 5.15 -7.86
C ASN A 34 -35.94 6.32 -8.59
N ARG A 35 -36.63 6.90 -9.58
CA ARG A 35 -36.09 7.93 -10.48
C ARG A 35 -35.70 9.25 -9.80
N SER A 36 -36.28 9.53 -8.63
CA SER A 36 -35.97 10.72 -7.84
C SER A 36 -34.70 10.59 -6.99
N ILE A 37 -34.12 9.39 -6.87
CA ILE A 37 -32.94 9.12 -6.04
C ILE A 37 -31.71 8.96 -6.95
N ILE A 38 -30.63 9.67 -6.61
CA ILE A 38 -29.35 9.54 -7.31
C ILE A 38 -28.60 8.31 -6.79
N PHE A 39 -28.21 7.40 -7.68
CA PHE A 39 -27.41 6.22 -7.32
C PHE A 39 -25.98 6.38 -7.79
N LEU A 40 -25.00 6.31 -6.89
CA LEU A 40 -23.58 6.49 -7.20
C LEU A 40 -22.73 5.30 -6.73
N PRO A 41 -21.64 4.96 -7.43
CA PRO A 41 -20.63 4.06 -6.88
C PRO A 41 -19.86 4.76 -5.75
N CYS A 42 -19.38 3.98 -4.78
CA CYS A 42 -18.47 4.46 -3.76
C CYS A 42 -17.13 4.80 -4.39
N PHE A 43 -16.78 6.09 -4.34
CA PHE A 43 -15.58 6.58 -5.00
C PHE A 43 -14.29 6.12 -4.30
N ALA A 44 -14.30 5.99 -2.96
CA ALA A 44 -13.19 5.39 -2.22
C ALA A 44 -12.89 3.95 -2.71
N HIS A 45 -13.93 3.18 -3.04
CA HIS A 45 -13.76 1.86 -3.64
C HIS A 45 -13.23 1.95 -5.08
N GLN A 46 -13.66 2.93 -5.88
CA GLN A 46 -13.14 3.14 -7.23
C GLN A 46 -11.64 3.48 -7.22
N ILE A 47 -11.18 4.35 -6.32
CA ILE A 47 -9.76 4.66 -6.13
C ILE A 47 -8.95 3.41 -5.80
N ASN A 48 -9.49 2.52 -4.94
CA ASN A 48 -8.84 1.24 -4.66
C ASN A 48 -8.74 0.34 -5.90
N LEU A 49 -9.74 0.34 -6.78
CA LEU A 49 -9.66 -0.42 -8.02
C LEU A 49 -8.60 0.14 -8.97
N CYS A 50 -8.50 1.47 -9.12
CA CYS A 50 -7.47 2.11 -9.93
C CYS A 50 -6.06 1.70 -9.51
N VAL A 51 -5.78 1.66 -8.20
CA VAL A 51 -4.48 1.18 -7.70
C VAL A 51 -4.23 -0.27 -8.11
N GLY A 52 -5.26 -1.11 -8.04
CA GLY A 52 -5.18 -2.50 -8.49
C GLY A 52 -4.82 -2.63 -9.97
N GLU A 53 -5.35 -1.76 -10.83
CA GLU A 53 -4.99 -1.74 -12.26
C GLU A 53 -3.52 -1.34 -12.48
N ILE A 54 -2.99 -0.33 -11.77
CA ILE A 54 -1.56 0.05 -11.87
C ILE A 54 -0.66 -1.16 -11.63
N PHE A 55 -0.95 -1.92 -10.56
CA PHE A 55 -0.16 -3.10 -10.25
C PHE A 55 -0.37 -4.23 -11.25
N LYS A 56 -1.50 -4.31 -11.96
CA LYS A 56 -1.70 -5.35 -12.99
C LYS A 56 -0.78 -5.11 -14.19
N GLU A 57 -0.60 -3.85 -14.57
CA GLU A 57 0.20 -3.43 -15.72
C GLU A 57 1.71 -3.58 -15.51
N SER A 58 2.23 -3.40 -14.28
CA SER A 58 3.67 -3.55 -14.01
C SER A 58 4.03 -4.83 -13.26
N THR A 59 4.76 -5.73 -13.93
CA THR A 59 5.36 -6.90 -13.29
C THR A 59 6.46 -6.53 -12.30
N GLU A 60 7.24 -5.49 -12.60
CA GLU A 60 8.32 -5.01 -11.72
C GLU A 60 7.77 -4.51 -10.38
N PHE A 61 6.62 -3.82 -10.40
CA PHE A 61 5.94 -3.42 -9.17
C PHE A 61 5.49 -4.61 -8.33
N LYS A 62 4.90 -5.64 -8.95
CA LYS A 62 4.50 -6.86 -8.21
C LYS A 62 5.70 -7.54 -7.55
N ILE A 63 6.82 -7.65 -8.27
CA ILE A 63 8.06 -8.25 -7.73
C ILE A 63 8.60 -7.42 -6.57
N THR A 64 8.63 -6.10 -6.72
CA THR A 64 9.11 -5.18 -5.68
C THR A 64 8.24 -5.25 -4.43
N VAL A 65 6.91 -5.28 -4.58
CA VAL A 65 5.99 -5.45 -3.45
C VAL A 65 6.18 -6.79 -2.77
N ASP A 66 6.31 -7.90 -3.49
CA ASP A 66 6.56 -9.23 -2.89
C ASP A 66 7.87 -9.26 -2.08
N ARG A 67 8.94 -8.63 -2.61
CA ARG A 67 10.20 -8.46 -1.87
C ARG A 67 10.02 -7.61 -0.60
N GLY A 68 9.26 -6.52 -0.70
CA GLY A 68 8.90 -5.67 0.44
C GLY A 68 8.13 -6.42 1.51
N ILE A 69 7.15 -7.24 1.12
CA ILE A 69 6.37 -8.10 2.03
C ILE A 69 7.31 -9.08 2.74
N ARG A 70 8.16 -9.79 2.01
CA ARG A 70 9.12 -10.73 2.61
C ARG A 70 10.03 -10.06 3.64
N LEU A 71 10.53 -8.86 3.32
CA LEU A 71 11.37 -8.08 4.22
C LEU A 71 10.59 -7.64 5.47
N ALA A 72 9.38 -7.13 5.30
CA ALA A 72 8.51 -6.72 6.40
C ALA A 72 8.11 -7.89 7.31
N THR A 73 7.73 -9.03 6.73
CA THR A 73 7.41 -10.26 7.46
C THR A 73 8.62 -10.76 8.25
N TYR A 74 9.82 -10.73 7.66
CA TYR A 74 11.04 -11.17 8.35
C TYR A 74 11.29 -10.36 9.63
N PHE A 75 11.23 -9.03 9.55
CA PHE A 75 11.47 -8.17 10.72
C PHE A 75 10.29 -8.03 11.68
N ASN A 76 9.15 -8.66 11.38
CA ASN A 76 8.01 -8.79 12.29
C ASN A 76 7.86 -10.20 12.89
N ASN A 77 8.66 -11.17 12.45
CA ASN A 77 8.61 -12.53 12.95
C ASN A 77 9.43 -12.67 14.25
N SER A 78 8.77 -13.10 15.33
CA SER A 78 9.39 -13.28 16.65
C SER A 78 10.50 -14.36 16.69
N ASN A 79 10.60 -15.20 15.66
CA ASN A 79 11.70 -16.15 15.49
C ASN A 79 13.02 -15.46 15.08
N HIS A 80 12.98 -14.21 14.61
CA HIS A 80 14.15 -13.46 14.15
C HIS A 80 14.58 -12.37 15.14
N LYS A 81 14.29 -12.56 16.44
CA LYS A 81 14.60 -11.64 17.55
C LYS A 81 16.03 -11.07 17.52
N PHE A 82 17.02 -11.88 17.17
CA PHE A 82 18.42 -11.45 17.07
C PHE A 82 18.57 -10.27 16.09
N PHE A 83 18.08 -10.42 14.86
CA PHE A 83 18.20 -9.38 13.83
C PHE A 83 17.24 -8.21 14.09
N ILE A 84 16.06 -8.47 14.66
CA ILE A 84 15.13 -7.41 15.07
C ILE A 84 15.75 -6.51 16.14
N GLY A 85 16.43 -7.10 17.13
CA GLY A 85 17.13 -6.36 18.18
C GLY A 85 18.25 -5.49 17.61
N HIS A 86 19.08 -6.06 16.74
CA HIS A 86 20.16 -5.32 16.08
C HIS A 86 19.61 -4.21 15.17
N LEU A 87 18.54 -4.45 14.42
CA LEU A 87 17.89 -3.41 13.63
C LEU A 87 17.40 -2.26 14.52
N ARG A 88 16.79 -2.56 15.68
CA ARG A 88 16.35 -1.52 16.63
C ARG A 88 17.50 -0.70 17.19
N ASN A 89 18.63 -1.35 17.50
CA ASN A 89 19.84 -0.65 17.95
C ASN A 89 20.37 0.27 16.85
N GLN A 90 20.50 -0.24 15.62
CA GLN A 90 20.94 0.54 14.45
C GLN A 90 19.99 1.70 14.11
N GLN A 91 18.67 1.50 14.23
CA GLN A 91 17.68 2.56 14.11
C GLN A 91 17.86 3.63 15.18
N TYR A 92 18.13 3.26 16.43
CA TYR A 92 18.35 4.22 17.51
C TYR A 92 19.66 4.99 17.32
N GLU A 93 20.73 4.32 16.90
CA GLU A 93 22.01 4.95 16.56
C GLU A 93 21.83 6.01 15.47
N THR A 94 21.14 5.63 14.37
CA THR A 94 20.96 6.45 13.17
C THR A 94 19.91 7.56 13.34
N TYR A 95 18.76 7.25 13.93
CA TYR A 95 17.57 8.12 13.93
C TYR A 95 17.12 8.60 15.31
N LYS A 96 17.75 8.13 16.40
CA LYS A 96 17.33 8.39 17.80
C LYS A 96 15.90 7.98 18.12
N LYS A 97 15.33 7.06 17.33
CA LYS A 97 13.99 6.49 17.52
C LYS A 97 13.90 5.11 16.89
N HIS A 98 12.95 4.32 17.36
CA HIS A 98 12.60 3.05 16.73
C HIS A 98 11.52 3.27 15.68
N ILE A 99 11.70 2.65 14.52
CA ILE A 99 10.76 2.73 13.40
C ILE A 99 10.14 1.35 13.23
N ALA A 100 8.84 1.25 13.49
CA ALA A 100 8.11 0.02 13.28
C ALA A 100 7.94 -0.24 11.77
N ILE A 101 8.36 -1.42 11.31
CA ILE A 101 8.09 -1.87 9.94
C ILE A 101 6.65 -2.37 9.90
N SER A 102 5.83 -1.72 9.07
CA SER A 102 4.43 -2.10 8.90
C SER A 102 4.34 -3.34 8.02
N VAL A 103 3.41 -4.24 8.33
CA VAL A 103 3.11 -5.43 7.51
C VAL A 103 1.88 -5.15 6.67
N LEU A 104 1.84 -5.73 5.47
CA LEU A 104 0.65 -5.69 4.61
C LEU A 104 -0.55 -6.28 5.36
N GLY A 105 -1.59 -5.48 5.55
CA GLY A 105 -2.89 -5.94 6.05
C GLY A 105 -3.80 -6.34 4.89
N GLU A 106 -4.63 -7.37 5.09
CA GLU A 106 -5.41 -8.08 4.06
C GLU A 106 -6.32 -7.21 3.16
N THR A 107 -6.67 -5.98 3.54
CA THR A 107 -7.86 -5.32 2.97
C THR A 107 -7.67 -3.92 2.38
N ARG A 108 -6.48 -3.28 2.41
CA ARG A 108 -6.35 -1.88 1.96
C ARG A 108 -4.98 -1.53 1.40
N TRP A 109 -4.92 -0.85 0.25
CA TRP A 109 -3.68 -0.27 -0.32
C TRP A 109 -2.95 0.70 0.63
N ASN A 110 -3.68 1.29 1.58
CA ASN A 110 -3.05 2.06 2.66
C ASN A 110 -2.04 1.22 3.46
N SER A 111 -2.27 -0.08 3.63
CA SER A 111 -1.31 -0.96 4.31
C SER A 111 -0.06 -1.18 3.47
N LEU A 112 -0.21 -1.28 2.13
CA LEU A 112 0.91 -1.34 1.20
C LEU A 112 1.76 -0.08 1.25
N TYR A 113 1.12 1.08 1.13
CA TYR A 113 1.78 2.37 1.22
C TYR A 113 2.50 2.56 2.57
N ASN A 114 1.83 2.21 3.69
CA ASN A 114 2.46 2.27 5.02
C ASN A 114 3.66 1.32 5.13
N MET A 115 3.58 0.13 4.54
CA MET A 115 4.72 -0.80 4.46
C MET A 115 5.88 -0.16 3.70
N CYS A 116 5.64 0.33 2.47
CA CYS A 116 6.66 1.00 1.66
C CYS A 116 7.32 2.16 2.41
N ILE A 117 6.52 3.06 2.98
CA ILE A 117 7.03 4.17 3.81
C ILE A 117 7.87 3.68 4.98
N SER A 118 7.42 2.65 5.69
CA SER A 118 8.13 2.17 6.86
C SER A 118 9.50 1.59 6.49
N LEU A 119 9.58 0.88 5.35
CA LEU A 119 10.82 0.34 4.80
C LEU A 119 11.76 1.46 4.35
N LEU A 120 11.27 2.44 3.59
CA LEU A 120 12.05 3.61 3.18
C LEU A 120 12.60 4.40 4.38
N LYS A 121 11.78 4.62 5.40
CA LYS A 121 12.18 5.31 6.64
C LYS A 121 13.27 4.56 7.42
N THR A 122 13.40 3.24 7.25
CA THR A 122 14.41 2.43 7.91
C THR A 122 15.52 1.93 6.98
N GLN A 123 15.56 2.41 5.72
CA GLN A 123 16.45 1.93 4.67
C GLN A 123 17.93 1.94 5.10
N GLN A 124 18.42 3.09 5.58
CA GLN A 124 19.83 3.22 5.96
C GLN A 124 20.21 2.26 7.10
N ALA A 125 19.36 2.14 8.13
CA ALA A 125 19.60 1.19 9.22
C ALA A 125 19.58 -0.28 8.74
N LEU A 126 18.71 -0.62 7.78
CA LEU A 126 18.70 -1.95 7.14
C LEU A 126 19.98 -2.20 6.35
N GLN A 127 20.46 -1.23 5.57
CA GLN A 127 21.69 -1.35 4.78
C GLN A 127 22.92 -1.53 5.68
N ILE A 128 23.04 -0.77 6.76
CA ILE A 128 24.13 -0.96 7.75
C ILE A 128 24.04 -2.34 8.40
N LEU A 129 22.83 -2.78 8.77
CA LEU A 129 22.62 -4.14 9.29
C LEU A 129 23.07 -5.20 8.28
N ALA A 130 22.75 -5.03 7.00
CA ALA A 130 23.13 -5.95 5.94
C ALA A 130 24.65 -6.05 5.77
N ILE A 131 25.37 -4.92 5.87
CA ILE A 131 26.83 -4.88 5.86
C ILE A 131 27.40 -5.65 7.06
N ASN A 132 26.89 -5.40 8.26
CA ASN A 132 27.39 -6.02 9.50
C ASN A 132 27.13 -7.53 9.58
N PHE A 133 26.08 -8.02 8.93
CA PHE A 133 25.65 -9.42 8.99
C PHE A 133 25.64 -10.11 7.62
N LYS A 134 26.55 -9.68 6.73
CA LYS A 134 26.65 -10.18 5.36
C LYS A 134 26.84 -11.71 5.33
N PRO A 135 26.04 -12.46 4.56
CA PRO A 135 26.22 -13.89 4.41
C PRO A 135 27.47 -14.22 3.57
N PRO A 136 28.13 -15.38 3.83
CA PRO A 136 29.26 -15.83 3.03
C PRO A 136 28.83 -16.16 1.58
N ILE A 137 29.78 -16.09 0.65
CA ILE A 137 29.55 -16.36 -0.78
C ILE A 137 29.12 -17.82 -1.01
N VAL A 138 29.73 -18.74 -0.27
CA VAL A 138 29.44 -20.19 -0.29
C VAL A 138 28.77 -20.55 1.04
N GLU A 139 27.57 -21.11 0.98
CA GLU A 139 26.86 -21.61 2.15
C GLU A 139 27.49 -22.95 2.59
N THR A 140 28.48 -22.90 3.48
CA THR A 140 28.96 -24.08 4.20
C THR A 140 28.08 -24.35 5.42
N ARG A 141 27.99 -25.61 5.86
CA ARG A 141 27.32 -25.95 7.13
C ARG A 141 27.95 -25.12 8.26
N ARG A 142 27.15 -24.27 8.90
CA ARG A 142 27.59 -23.42 10.01
C ARG A 142 28.20 -24.29 11.11
N GLN A 143 29.44 -23.99 11.49
CA GLN A 143 30.05 -24.60 12.67
C GLN A 143 29.45 -23.97 13.94
N GLN A 144 29.39 -24.74 15.02
CA GLN A 144 28.96 -24.23 16.32
C GLN A 144 29.90 -23.10 16.76
N GLY A 145 29.36 -21.88 16.90
CA GLY A 145 30.12 -20.69 17.32
C GLY A 145 30.29 -19.60 16.26
N GLU A 146 29.86 -19.81 15.01
CA GLU A 146 29.89 -18.76 13.99
C GLU A 146 28.88 -17.63 14.26
N ALA A 147 29.28 -16.40 13.95
CA ALA A 147 28.42 -15.23 14.07
C ALA A 147 27.16 -15.39 13.19
N PRO A 148 25.96 -15.01 13.68
CA PRO A 148 24.74 -15.15 12.89
C PRO A 148 24.80 -14.27 11.64
N THR A 149 24.56 -14.84 10.47
CA THR A 149 24.43 -14.07 9.21
C THR A 149 22.96 -13.95 8.78
N LEU A 150 22.63 -12.86 8.09
CA LEU A 150 21.31 -12.68 7.49
C LEU A 150 21.06 -13.80 6.46
N PRO A 151 19.81 -14.31 6.36
CA PRO A 151 19.45 -15.18 5.25
C PRO A 151 19.75 -14.50 3.92
N ARG A 152 20.38 -15.22 2.99
CA ARG A 152 20.82 -14.68 1.70
C ARG A 152 19.72 -13.94 0.94
N LYS A 153 18.52 -14.51 0.91
CA LYS A 153 17.34 -13.89 0.27
C LYS A 153 16.93 -12.54 0.88
N ILE A 154 17.15 -12.33 2.19
CA ILE A 154 16.86 -11.05 2.86
C ILE A 154 17.97 -10.05 2.57
N PHE A 155 19.23 -10.49 2.67
CA PHE A 155 20.38 -9.68 2.32
C PHE A 155 20.28 -9.15 0.89
N GLU A 156 19.99 -10.00 -0.10
CA GLU A 156 19.87 -9.64 -1.51
C GLU A 156 18.78 -8.59 -1.79
N ILE A 157 17.70 -8.57 -0.99
CA ILE A 157 16.67 -7.53 -1.09
C ILE A 157 17.21 -6.19 -0.57
N ILE A 158 17.86 -6.20 0.59
CA ILE A 158 18.39 -4.98 1.22
C ILE A 158 19.55 -4.38 0.40
N ASP A 159 20.38 -5.21 -0.22
CA ASP A 159 21.55 -4.82 -1.01
C ASP A 159 21.19 -4.34 -2.43
N SER A 160 19.97 -4.62 -2.90
CA SER A 160 19.53 -4.26 -4.25
C SER A 160 19.16 -2.78 -4.37
N SER A 161 19.95 -2.00 -5.12
CA SER A 161 19.59 -0.62 -5.47
C SER A 161 18.28 -0.54 -6.23
N THR A 162 18.07 -1.42 -7.21
CA THR A 162 16.83 -1.51 -7.99
C THR A 162 15.60 -1.70 -7.12
N PHE A 163 15.67 -2.51 -6.06
CA PHE A 163 14.56 -2.64 -5.11
C PHE A 163 14.21 -1.31 -4.44
N TRP A 164 15.23 -0.56 -4.00
CA TRP A 164 15.03 0.73 -3.34
C TRP A 164 14.54 1.83 -4.29
N ASP A 165 15.03 1.85 -5.52
CA ASP A 165 14.55 2.77 -6.55
C ASP A 165 13.07 2.48 -6.87
N GLN A 166 12.72 1.21 -7.07
CA GLN A 166 11.35 0.81 -7.39
C GLN A 166 10.39 1.01 -6.22
N ILE A 167 10.77 0.72 -4.98
CA ILE A 167 9.87 0.95 -3.83
C ILE A 167 9.67 2.44 -3.55
N THR A 168 10.67 3.28 -3.87
CA THR A 168 10.54 4.74 -3.86
C THR A 168 9.54 5.19 -4.92
N PHE A 169 9.68 4.70 -6.15
CA PHE A 169 8.80 5.06 -7.24
C PHE A 169 7.34 4.61 -7.00
N ILE A 170 7.14 3.39 -6.50
CA ILE A 170 5.81 2.91 -6.06
C ILE A 170 5.23 3.85 -5.00
N ASN A 171 6.04 4.28 -4.03
CA ASN A 171 5.58 5.19 -2.99
C ASN A 171 5.14 6.55 -3.54
N GLU A 172 5.86 7.10 -4.52
CA GLU A 172 5.51 8.34 -5.21
C GLU A 172 4.20 8.22 -6.01
N ILE A 173 4.00 7.09 -6.69
CA ILE A 173 2.74 6.79 -7.39
C ILE A 173 1.57 6.65 -6.41
N LEU A 174 1.77 5.96 -5.28
CA LEU A 174 0.69 5.67 -4.33
C LEU A 174 0.33 6.84 -3.41
N ASP A 175 1.25 7.77 -3.17
CA ASP A 175 1.04 8.94 -2.32
C ASP A 175 -0.23 9.74 -2.66
N PRO A 176 -0.46 10.17 -3.92
CA PRO A 176 -1.68 10.89 -4.27
C PRO A 176 -2.94 10.05 -4.04
N TYR A 177 -2.90 8.75 -4.36
CA TYR A 177 -4.04 7.86 -4.16
C TYR A 177 -4.40 7.73 -2.67
N CYS A 178 -3.40 7.62 -1.79
CA CYS A 178 -3.62 7.52 -0.35
C CYS A 178 -4.21 8.82 0.23
N LYS A 179 -3.70 9.99 -0.20
CA LYS A 179 -4.22 11.29 0.21
C LYS A 179 -5.67 11.48 -0.20
N LEU A 180 -5.99 11.17 -1.46
CA LEU A 180 -7.35 11.24 -1.98
C LEU A 180 -8.26 10.25 -1.24
N LEU A 181 -7.83 9.00 -1.07
CA LEU A 181 -8.62 8.00 -0.36
C LEU A 181 -8.98 8.44 1.06
N ASN A 182 -8.01 8.98 1.81
CA ASN A 182 -8.26 9.51 3.16
C ASN A 182 -9.25 10.68 3.15
N LEU A 183 -9.18 11.57 2.17
CA LEU A 183 -10.13 12.67 1.99
C LEU A 183 -11.56 12.14 1.74
N LEU A 184 -11.68 11.13 0.88
CA LEU A 184 -12.96 10.62 0.37
C LEU A 184 -13.63 9.61 1.30
N GLN A 185 -12.89 9.04 2.24
CA GLN A 185 -13.41 8.19 3.32
C GLN A 185 -13.94 8.99 4.52
N CYS A 186 -13.68 10.31 4.56
CA CYS A 186 -14.20 11.18 5.60
C CYS A 186 -15.74 11.29 5.50
N ASP A 187 -16.41 11.32 6.65
CA ASP A 187 -17.85 11.55 6.79
C ASP A 187 -18.31 12.90 6.22
N LYS A 188 -17.39 13.85 6.09
CA LYS A 188 -17.61 15.18 5.51
C LYS A 188 -17.28 15.26 4.01
N ALA A 189 -16.94 14.15 3.37
CA ALA A 189 -16.63 14.13 1.94
C ALA A 189 -17.83 14.58 1.10
N ARG A 190 -17.58 15.43 0.11
CA ARG A 190 -18.59 16.01 -0.79
C ARG A 190 -18.33 15.59 -2.24
N LEU A 191 -19.38 15.54 -3.05
CA LEU A 191 -19.29 15.12 -4.46
C LEU A 191 -18.32 15.95 -5.30
N PHE A 192 -18.18 17.26 -5.02
CA PHE A 192 -17.21 18.07 -5.76
C PHE A 192 -15.75 17.63 -5.51
N GLN A 193 -15.46 17.07 -4.32
CA GLN A 193 -14.12 16.56 -4.02
C GLN A 193 -13.81 15.30 -4.84
N VAL A 194 -14.82 14.50 -5.20
CA VAL A 194 -14.68 13.38 -6.13
C VAL A 194 -14.22 13.88 -7.50
N VAL A 195 -14.85 14.94 -8.02
CA VAL A 195 -14.49 15.54 -9.32
C VAL A 195 -13.07 16.09 -9.29
N HIS A 196 -12.71 16.85 -8.25
CA HIS A 196 -11.33 17.35 -8.09
C HIS A 196 -10.30 16.22 -7.95
N SER A 197 -10.64 15.14 -7.23
CA SER A 197 -9.78 13.97 -7.08
C SER A 197 -9.48 13.32 -8.43
N MET A 198 -10.51 13.16 -9.27
CA MET A 198 -10.33 12.61 -10.62
C MET A 198 -9.50 13.52 -11.52
N ASN A 199 -9.80 14.81 -11.53
CA ASN A 199 -9.02 15.76 -12.32
C ASN A 199 -7.54 15.78 -11.89
N TYR A 200 -7.29 15.75 -10.58
CA TYR A 200 -5.94 15.68 -10.04
C TYR A 200 -5.21 14.41 -10.51
N LEU A 201 -5.85 13.23 -10.45
CA LEU A 201 -5.23 11.98 -10.92
C LEU A 201 -4.94 12.00 -12.41
N VAL A 202 -5.83 12.56 -13.24
CA VAL A 202 -5.57 12.73 -14.68
C VAL A 202 -4.33 13.61 -14.89
N GLN A 203 -4.27 14.76 -14.23
CA GLN A 203 -3.10 15.66 -14.32
C GLN A 203 -1.81 15.00 -13.80
N PHE A 204 -1.91 14.21 -12.73
CA PHE A 204 -0.79 13.45 -12.20
C PHE A 204 -0.23 12.51 -13.27
N TRP A 205 -1.07 11.71 -13.93
CA TRP A 205 -0.65 10.75 -14.94
C TRP A 205 -0.17 11.39 -16.24
N LEU A 206 -0.62 12.60 -16.59
CA LEU A 206 -0.07 13.33 -17.74
C LEU A 206 1.43 13.66 -17.59
N ASN A 207 1.97 13.62 -16.37
CA ASN A 207 3.40 13.82 -16.11
C ASN A 207 4.22 12.51 -16.21
N TYR A 208 3.58 11.37 -16.45
CA TYR A 208 4.25 10.07 -16.61
C TYR A 208 4.00 9.56 -18.04
N SER A 209 5.07 9.30 -18.79
CA SER A 209 4.97 8.58 -20.07
C SER A 209 4.65 7.10 -19.84
N ASP A 210 3.93 6.49 -20.78
CA ASP A 210 3.60 5.06 -20.76
C ASP A 210 4.86 4.17 -20.65
N ASP A 211 5.97 4.58 -21.29
CA ASP A 211 7.28 3.89 -21.25
C ASP A 211 7.90 3.81 -19.85
N THR A 212 7.46 4.66 -18.92
CA THR A 212 7.94 4.67 -17.53
C THR A 212 7.28 3.58 -16.69
N LEU A 213 6.12 3.09 -17.12
CA LEU A 213 5.31 2.10 -16.40
C LEU A 213 5.38 0.69 -17.02
N ALA A 214 5.74 0.60 -18.31
CA ALA A 214 5.78 -0.63 -19.09
C ALA A 214 7.12 -1.40 -19.03
N LYS A 215 8.01 -1.07 -18.10
CA LYS A 215 9.28 -1.81 -17.88
C LYS A 215 9.12 -2.95 -16.89
#